data_AF-A0A258AIU3-F1
#
_entry.id   AF-A0A258AIU3-F1
#
_cell.length_a   1.000
_cell.length_b   1.000
_cell.length_c   1.000
_cell.angle_alpha   90.00
_cell.angle_beta   90.00
_cell.angle_gamma   90.00
#
_symmetry.space_group_name_H-M   'P 1'
#
loop_
_entity.id
_entity.type
_entity.pdbx_description
1 polymer ?
#
loop_
_entity_poly.entity_id
_entity_poly.type
_entity_poly.pdbx_seq_one_letter_code
_entity_poly.pdbx_strand_id
1 'polypeptide(L)'
;MWVNENGSIGYHISTLAKQFARLDAQTARQRIETLLDAHVQASPENAHPKPVPQLTRAVSAPGAKTAAQDLTDIKNKLDAHVKKWSNLAGDIFLLDGDINRATALGDATMARHLQSKLDARNAEMQKLIAETRSHVMLPAGERGKVSFNHFTPTTKAAALAGAKLAESYIHPSLLPTVNAVDFNRNRAAHYRGMLLINLKTDASTVMHEITHAVEQQSPHILKASQDFLKKRAGNESSQKLSDLTGNKEYKAYEEAYEDEFFSRGGEHYAGKIYPDATELLTMGIERLHENPVEFYSNDPEYFDFVIHTLQQP
;
A
#
# COMPACT_ATOMS: atom_id res chain seq x y z
N MET A 1 6.95 -2.84 -8.46
CA MET A 1 7.45 -1.95 -9.54
C MET A 1 8.93 -1.67 -9.26
N TRP A 2 9.80 -1.52 -10.26
CA TRP A 2 11.15 -0.99 -10.04
C TRP A 2 11.65 -0.16 -11.22
N VAL A 3 12.63 0.70 -10.95
CA VAL A 3 13.23 1.60 -11.94
C VAL A 3 14.51 0.96 -12.47
N ASN A 4 14.62 0.79 -13.78
CA ASN A 4 15.83 0.30 -14.42
C ASN A 4 16.88 1.43 -14.46
N GLU A 5 18.18 1.09 -14.51
CA GLU A 5 19.28 2.07 -14.59
C GLU A 5 19.18 2.99 -15.83
N ASN A 6 18.44 2.57 -16.85
CA ASN A 6 18.19 3.36 -18.05
C ASN A 6 16.98 4.31 -17.94
N GLY A 7 16.38 4.45 -16.76
CA GLY A 7 15.26 5.36 -16.51
C GLY A 7 13.90 4.88 -17.02
N SER A 8 13.79 3.63 -17.50
CA SER A 8 12.49 3.00 -17.76
C SER A 8 11.86 2.45 -16.48
N ILE A 9 10.53 2.56 -16.38
CA ILE A 9 9.75 2.04 -15.25
C ILE A 9 9.32 0.62 -15.60
N GLY A 10 9.76 -0.36 -14.83
CA GLY A 10 9.27 -1.74 -14.87
C GLY A 10 8.08 -1.89 -13.92
N TYR A 11 6.92 -2.27 -14.45
CA TYR A 11 5.70 -2.54 -13.68
C TYR A 11 5.59 -4.00 -13.26
N HIS A 12 4.91 -4.27 -12.15
CA HIS A 12 4.32 -5.59 -11.90
C HIS A 12 2.95 -5.67 -12.61
N ILE A 13 2.96 -5.81 -13.94
CA ILE A 13 1.74 -5.98 -14.77
C ILE A 13 1.02 -7.32 -14.48
N SER A 14 1.68 -8.26 -13.78
CA SER A 14 1.25 -9.65 -13.72
C SER A 14 0.00 -9.95 -12.88
N THR A 15 -0.48 -9.06 -12.00
CA THR A 15 -1.71 -9.33 -11.24
C THR A 15 -2.96 -9.12 -12.08
N LEU A 16 -3.05 -8.00 -12.79
CA LEU A 16 -4.12 -7.74 -13.77
C LEU A 16 -3.89 -8.58 -15.03
N ALA A 17 -2.66 -8.68 -15.54
CA ALA A 17 -2.41 -9.48 -16.74
C ALA A 17 -2.62 -10.98 -16.52
N LYS A 18 -2.39 -11.57 -15.34
CA LYS A 18 -2.70 -13.02 -15.14
C LYS A 18 -4.20 -13.29 -14.95
N GLN A 19 -4.95 -12.39 -14.31
CA GLN A 19 -6.41 -12.54 -14.18
C GLN A 19 -7.17 -12.23 -15.47
N PHE A 20 -6.64 -11.35 -16.32
CA PHE A 20 -7.28 -10.91 -17.57
C PHE A 20 -6.64 -11.46 -18.86
N ALA A 21 -5.49 -12.15 -18.81
CA ALA A 21 -4.84 -12.76 -20.00
C ALA A 21 -5.72 -13.76 -20.76
N ARG A 22 -6.80 -14.25 -20.14
CA ARG A 22 -7.76 -15.19 -20.74
C ARG A 22 -9.12 -14.56 -21.05
N LEU A 23 -9.30 -13.28 -20.76
CA LEU A 23 -10.56 -12.57 -20.94
C LEU A 23 -10.44 -11.60 -22.12
N ASP A 24 -11.42 -11.59 -23.00
CA ASP A 24 -11.50 -10.56 -24.03
C ASP A 24 -11.77 -9.18 -23.40
N ALA A 25 -11.49 -8.12 -24.14
CA ALA A 25 -11.57 -6.74 -23.65
C ALA A 25 -12.98 -6.36 -23.13
N GLN A 26 -14.04 -6.97 -23.65
CA GLN A 26 -15.40 -6.73 -23.22
C GLN A 26 -15.69 -7.43 -21.88
N THR A 27 -15.20 -8.66 -21.71
CA THR A 27 -15.32 -9.41 -20.46
C THR A 27 -14.46 -8.82 -19.33
N ALA A 28 -13.25 -8.33 -19.64
CA ALA A 28 -12.42 -7.61 -18.67
C ALA A 28 -13.11 -6.33 -18.19
N ARG A 29 -13.70 -5.56 -19.11
CA ARG A 29 -14.47 -4.35 -18.82
C ARG A 29 -15.70 -4.66 -17.95
N GLN A 30 -16.50 -5.66 -18.29
CA GLN A 30 -17.65 -6.08 -17.50
C GLN A 30 -17.27 -6.52 -16.09
N ARG A 31 -16.12 -7.19 -15.94
CA ARG A 31 -15.65 -7.63 -14.62
C ARG A 31 -15.24 -6.45 -13.74
N ILE A 32 -14.57 -5.45 -14.32
CA ILE A 32 -14.23 -4.20 -13.66
C ILE A 32 -15.50 -3.43 -13.27
N GLU A 33 -16.45 -3.29 -14.20
CA GLU A 33 -17.76 -2.65 -13.95
C GLU A 33 -18.55 -3.39 -12.85
N THR A 34 -18.53 -4.73 -12.83
CA THR A 34 -19.20 -5.55 -11.78
C THR A 34 -18.57 -5.35 -10.40
N LEU A 35 -17.23 -5.28 -10.31
CA LEU A 35 -16.53 -5.05 -9.05
C LEU A 35 -16.81 -3.63 -8.51
N LEU A 36 -16.90 -2.65 -9.40
CA LEU A 36 -17.27 -1.27 -9.06
C LEU A 36 -18.74 -1.16 -8.64
N ASP A 37 -19.66 -1.83 -9.33
CA ASP A 37 -21.08 -1.84 -8.97
C ASP A 37 -21.31 -2.54 -7.62
N ALA A 38 -20.60 -3.62 -7.33
CA ALA A 38 -20.63 -4.28 -6.02
C ALA A 38 -20.13 -3.36 -4.89
N HIS A 39 -19.15 -2.50 -5.18
CA HIS A 39 -18.62 -1.52 -4.23
C HIS A 39 -19.60 -0.36 -4.00
N VAL A 40 -20.21 0.18 -5.06
CA VAL A 40 -21.23 1.24 -4.98
C VAL A 40 -22.49 0.77 -4.23
N GLN A 41 -22.89 -0.49 -4.40
CA GLN A 41 -24.05 -1.09 -3.71
C GLN A 41 -23.77 -1.50 -2.26
N ALA A 42 -22.50 -1.70 -1.88
CA ALA A 42 -22.09 -2.03 -0.51
C ALA A 42 -21.93 -0.78 0.39
N SER A 43 -22.08 0.43 -0.16
CA SER A 43 -22.10 1.67 0.61
C SER A 43 -23.29 1.71 1.59
N PRO A 44 -23.14 2.31 2.79
CA PRO A 44 -23.98 2.03 3.96
C PRO A 44 -25.44 2.50 3.89
N GLU A 45 -25.90 3.07 2.77
CA GLU A 45 -27.23 3.68 2.67
C GLU A 45 -28.39 2.67 2.59
N ASN A 46 -28.14 1.37 2.40
CA ASN A 46 -29.22 0.37 2.21
C ASN A 46 -29.19 -0.87 3.13
N ALA A 47 -28.40 -0.88 4.21
CA ALA A 47 -28.41 -2.01 5.15
C ALA A 47 -29.41 -1.78 6.30
N HIS A 48 -30.53 -2.51 6.29
CA HIS A 48 -31.41 -2.63 7.46
C HIS A 48 -30.62 -3.18 8.68
N PRO A 49 -30.65 -2.53 9.85
CA PRO A 49 -29.85 -2.95 10.99
C PRO A 49 -30.43 -4.21 11.65
N LYS A 50 -29.60 -5.23 11.84
CA LYS A 50 -29.86 -6.32 12.80
C LYS A 50 -29.49 -5.85 14.22
N PRO A 51 -30.24 -6.27 15.26
CA PRO A 51 -30.03 -5.77 16.62
C PRO A 51 -28.73 -6.34 17.22
N VAL A 52 -27.85 -5.46 17.68
CA VAL A 52 -26.65 -5.77 18.46
C VAL A 52 -26.95 -5.51 19.95
N PRO A 53 -26.53 -6.37 20.90
CA PRO A 53 -26.77 -6.16 22.33
C PRO A 53 -26.00 -4.95 22.87
N GLN A 54 -26.67 -4.17 23.72
CA GLN A 54 -26.12 -2.99 24.41
C GLN A 54 -24.90 -3.35 25.27
N LEU A 55 -23.75 -2.78 24.94
CA LEU A 55 -22.62 -2.60 25.86
C LEU A 55 -22.69 -1.21 26.47
N THR A 56 -22.61 -1.19 27.80
CA THR A 56 -22.76 -0.04 28.68
C THR A 56 -21.69 1.04 28.44
N ARG A 57 -22.17 2.29 28.35
CA ARG A 57 -21.40 3.54 28.26
C ARG A 57 -20.35 3.66 29.39
N ALA A 58 -19.09 3.81 29.00
CA ALA A 58 -18.09 4.48 29.83
C ALA A 58 -18.06 5.97 29.49
N VAL A 59 -18.03 6.81 30.53
CA VAL A 59 -18.11 8.27 30.47
C VAL A 59 -16.75 8.86 30.07
N SER A 60 -16.71 9.58 28.95
CA SER A 60 -15.53 10.33 28.51
C SER A 60 -15.50 11.73 29.12
N ALA A 61 -14.36 12.11 29.71
CA ALA A 61 -14.06 13.48 30.13
C ALA A 61 -13.77 14.39 28.91
N PRO A 62 -14.00 15.71 28.99
CA PRO A 62 -13.84 16.62 27.86
C PRO A 62 -12.40 17.18 27.79
N GLY A 63 -11.72 16.97 26.66
CA GLY A 63 -10.44 17.63 26.38
C GLY A 63 -9.77 17.16 25.10
N ALA A 64 -9.71 18.06 24.10
CA ALA A 64 -8.92 18.00 22.85
C ALA A 64 -9.21 16.85 21.87
N LYS A 65 -10.22 17.04 20.99
CA LYS A 65 -10.24 16.38 19.68
C LYS A 65 -9.27 17.12 18.75
N THR A 66 -8.04 16.62 18.59
CA THR A 66 -7.26 16.91 17.39
C THR A 66 -7.85 16.07 16.27
N ALA A 67 -8.45 16.71 15.28
CA ALA A 67 -9.15 16.03 14.20
C ALA A 67 -8.14 15.39 13.24
N ALA A 68 -7.65 14.20 13.58
CA ALA A 68 -7.24 13.25 12.55
C ALA A 68 -8.33 13.24 11.48
N GLN A 69 -7.95 13.32 10.20
CA GLN A 69 -8.91 13.34 9.10
C GLN A 69 -9.90 12.18 9.29
N ASP A 70 -11.20 12.51 9.31
CA ASP A 70 -12.25 11.52 9.40
C ASP A 70 -12.09 10.57 8.20
N LEU A 71 -12.03 9.26 8.46
CA LEU A 71 -11.89 8.27 7.40
C LEU A 71 -13.01 8.44 6.36
N THR A 72 -14.20 8.85 6.81
CA THR A 72 -15.33 9.16 5.92
C THR A 72 -14.98 10.26 4.92
N ASP A 73 -14.29 11.33 5.34
CA ASP A 73 -13.86 12.42 4.46
C ASP A 73 -12.77 11.96 3.48
N ILE A 74 -11.80 11.16 3.95
CA ILE A 74 -10.78 10.56 3.09
C ILE A 74 -11.44 9.71 1.99
N LYS A 75 -12.36 8.83 2.36
CA LYS A 75 -13.07 7.94 1.43
C LYS A 75 -13.90 8.73 0.43
N ASN A 76 -14.68 9.72 0.87
CA ASN A 76 -15.44 10.59 -0.02
C ASN A 76 -14.55 11.30 -1.05
N LYS A 77 -13.36 11.76 -0.63
CA LYS A 77 -12.38 12.37 -1.55
C LYS A 77 -11.83 11.35 -2.54
N LEU A 78 -11.53 10.13 -2.12
CA LEU A 78 -11.03 9.07 -3.01
C LEU A 78 -12.10 8.56 -3.97
N ASP A 79 -13.35 8.40 -3.52
CA ASP A 79 -14.50 7.99 -4.34
C ASP A 79 -14.68 8.90 -5.56
N ALA A 80 -14.48 10.21 -5.38
CA ALA A 80 -14.53 11.18 -6.47
C ALA A 80 -13.48 10.90 -7.59
N HIS A 81 -12.42 10.16 -7.28
CA HIS A 81 -11.31 9.82 -8.18
C HIS A 81 -11.38 8.40 -8.74
N VAL A 82 -12.11 7.47 -8.11
CA VAL A 82 -12.15 6.03 -8.48
C VAL A 82 -12.48 5.83 -9.96
N LYS A 83 -13.52 6.50 -10.48
CA LYS A 83 -13.92 6.36 -11.89
C LYS A 83 -12.83 6.84 -12.85
N LYS A 84 -12.16 7.95 -12.52
CA LYS A 84 -11.06 8.47 -13.34
C LYS A 84 -9.87 7.53 -13.32
N TRP A 85 -9.50 7.03 -12.14
CA TRP A 85 -8.43 6.06 -11.98
C TRP A 85 -8.69 4.79 -12.80
N SER A 86 -9.89 4.22 -12.68
CA SER A 86 -10.28 3.00 -13.41
C SER A 86 -10.19 3.17 -14.92
N ASN A 87 -10.70 4.29 -15.46
CA ASN A 87 -10.59 4.60 -16.88
C ASN A 87 -9.12 4.73 -17.34
N LEU A 88 -8.28 5.44 -16.56
CA LEU A 88 -6.86 5.59 -16.89
C LEU A 88 -6.12 4.26 -16.85
N ALA A 89 -6.38 3.43 -15.85
CA ALA A 89 -5.79 2.10 -15.73
C ALA A 89 -6.17 1.21 -16.93
N GLY A 90 -7.44 1.24 -17.33
CA GLY A 90 -7.93 0.53 -18.53
C GLY A 90 -7.28 1.03 -19.82
N ASP A 91 -7.22 2.35 -20.03
CA ASP A 91 -6.58 2.97 -21.20
C ASP A 91 -5.09 2.57 -21.30
N ILE A 92 -4.36 2.66 -20.18
CA ILE A 92 -2.94 2.30 -20.10
C ILE A 92 -2.73 0.84 -20.48
N PHE A 93 -3.55 -0.07 -19.93
CA PHE A 93 -3.48 -1.50 -20.23
C PHE A 93 -3.71 -1.80 -21.71
N LEU A 94 -4.75 -1.18 -22.30
CA LEU A 94 -5.06 -1.38 -23.72
C LEU A 94 -3.94 -0.85 -24.63
N LEU A 95 -3.40 0.33 -24.32
CA LEU A 95 -2.30 0.94 -25.07
C LEU A 95 -1.04 0.08 -25.02
N ASP A 96 -0.67 -0.46 -23.86
CA ASP A 96 0.48 -1.39 -23.74
C ASP A 96 0.29 -2.64 -24.62
N GLY A 97 -0.90 -3.22 -24.59
CA GLY A 97 -1.26 -4.35 -25.45
C GLY A 97 -1.18 -4.01 -26.95
N ASP A 98 -1.65 -2.82 -27.35
CA ASP A 98 -1.57 -2.34 -28.73
C ASP A 98 -0.12 -2.09 -29.17
N ILE A 99 0.73 -1.53 -28.30
CA ILE A 99 2.17 -1.31 -28.57
C ILE A 99 2.87 -2.64 -28.81
N ASN A 100 2.61 -3.64 -27.97
CA ASN A 100 3.17 -4.98 -28.13
C ASN A 100 2.75 -5.62 -29.46
N ARG A 101 1.46 -5.48 -29.84
CA ARG A 101 0.97 -5.94 -31.15
C ARG A 101 1.63 -5.22 -32.32
N ALA A 102 1.70 -3.89 -32.27
CA ALA A 102 2.33 -3.10 -33.33
C ALA A 102 3.82 -3.45 -33.49
N THR A 103 4.53 -3.64 -32.38
CA THR A 103 5.93 -4.06 -32.37
C THR A 103 6.11 -5.45 -32.98
N ALA A 104 5.25 -6.41 -32.61
CA ALA A 104 5.29 -7.77 -33.16
C ALA A 104 5.00 -7.80 -34.68
N LEU A 105 4.22 -6.85 -35.19
CA LEU A 105 3.93 -6.69 -36.62
C LEU A 105 5.01 -5.86 -37.37
N GLY A 106 6.03 -5.34 -36.69
CA GLY A 106 7.07 -4.51 -37.29
C GLY A 106 6.60 -3.09 -37.63
N ASP A 107 5.44 -2.65 -37.16
CA ASP A 107 4.93 -1.30 -37.40
C ASP A 107 5.51 -0.30 -36.37
N ALA A 108 6.75 0.10 -36.62
CA ALA A 108 7.48 1.04 -35.77
C ALA A 108 6.86 2.46 -35.72
N THR A 109 6.02 2.82 -36.71
CA THR A 109 5.36 4.13 -36.71
C THR A 109 4.13 4.09 -35.80
N MET A 110 3.31 3.05 -35.90
CA MET A 110 2.19 2.83 -34.99
C MET A 110 2.67 2.64 -33.55
N ALA A 111 3.69 1.83 -33.33
CA ALA A 111 4.24 1.60 -31.99
C ALA A 111 4.70 2.91 -31.32
N ARG A 112 5.41 3.79 -32.05
CA ARG A 112 5.81 5.11 -31.53
C ARG A 112 4.63 6.03 -31.23
N HIS A 113 3.61 6.03 -32.09
CA HIS A 113 2.39 6.82 -31.88
C HIS A 113 1.63 6.38 -30.63
N LEU A 114 1.46 5.07 -30.46
CA LEU A 114 0.80 4.49 -29.29
C LEU A 114 1.63 4.73 -28.01
N GLN A 115 2.96 4.65 -28.09
CA GLN A 115 3.85 4.98 -26.98
C GLN A 115 3.65 6.41 -26.50
N SER A 116 3.55 7.38 -27.42
CA SER A 116 3.28 8.78 -27.04
C SER A 116 1.93 8.95 -26.31
N LYS A 117 0.90 8.18 -26.70
CA LYS A 117 -0.38 8.18 -25.98
C LYS A 117 -0.27 7.53 -24.60
N LEU A 118 0.47 6.42 -24.50
CA LEU A 118 0.74 5.75 -23.22
C LEU A 118 1.46 6.70 -22.26
N ASP A 119 2.48 7.42 -22.73
CA ASP A 119 3.22 8.39 -21.93
C ASP A 119 2.31 9.52 -21.42
N ALA A 120 1.41 10.03 -22.27
CA ALA A 120 0.43 11.04 -21.86
C ALA A 120 -0.54 10.52 -20.80
N ARG A 121 -1.01 9.27 -20.92
CA ARG A 121 -1.89 8.64 -19.91
C ARG A 121 -1.16 8.33 -18.61
N ASN A 122 0.09 7.89 -18.67
CA ASN A 122 0.94 7.72 -17.49
C ASN A 122 1.16 9.05 -16.77
N ALA A 123 1.41 10.14 -17.49
CA ALA A 123 1.54 11.46 -16.89
C ALA A 123 0.23 11.92 -16.21
N GLU A 124 -0.93 11.60 -16.77
CA GLU A 124 -2.22 11.87 -16.15
C GLU A 124 -2.44 11.01 -14.88
N MET A 125 -2.10 9.73 -14.94
CA MET A 125 -2.15 8.82 -13.79
C MET A 125 -1.24 9.32 -12.65
N GLN A 126 -0.02 9.77 -12.94
CA GLN A 126 0.88 10.30 -11.91
C GLN A 126 0.34 11.57 -11.24
N LYS A 127 -0.36 12.44 -11.99
CA LYS A 127 -1.05 13.60 -11.40
C LYS A 127 -2.18 13.16 -10.47
N LEU A 128 -2.99 12.18 -10.88
CA LEU A 128 -4.07 11.63 -10.07
C LEU A 128 -3.55 10.96 -8.79
N ILE A 129 -2.46 10.20 -8.90
CA ILE A 129 -1.78 9.59 -7.75
C ILE A 129 -1.30 10.68 -6.78
N ALA A 130 -0.66 11.75 -7.28
CA ALA A 130 -0.20 12.84 -6.43
C ALA A 130 -1.34 13.56 -5.72
N GLU A 131 -2.46 13.79 -6.41
CA GLU A 131 -3.67 14.38 -5.85
C GLU A 131 -4.28 13.49 -4.76
N THR A 132 -4.50 12.21 -5.06
CA THR A 132 -5.09 11.25 -4.11
C THR A 132 -4.18 11.00 -2.91
N ARG A 133 -2.87 11.01 -3.11
CA ARG A 133 -1.88 10.96 -2.02
C ARG A 133 -2.05 12.12 -1.03
N SER A 134 -2.40 13.30 -1.51
CA SER A 134 -2.63 14.46 -0.62
C SER A 134 -3.86 14.30 0.27
N HIS A 135 -4.83 13.47 -0.14
CA HIS A 135 -6.05 13.20 0.63
C HIS A 135 -5.84 12.21 1.77
N VAL A 136 -4.82 11.36 1.69
CA VAL A 136 -4.52 10.34 2.71
C VAL A 136 -3.36 10.72 3.62
N MET A 137 -2.67 11.82 3.33
CA MET A 137 -1.60 12.34 4.16
C MET A 137 -2.15 13.19 5.30
N LEU A 138 -1.53 13.08 6.47
CA LEU A 138 -1.78 14.00 7.58
C LEU A 138 -1.54 15.46 7.13
N PRO A 139 -2.38 16.42 7.55
CA PRO A 139 -2.15 17.83 7.32
C PRO A 139 -0.77 18.27 7.83
N ALA A 140 -0.05 19.11 7.09
CA ALA A 140 1.34 19.46 7.42
C ALA A 140 1.54 20.01 8.84
N GLY A 141 0.56 20.74 9.38
CA GLY A 141 0.59 21.29 10.74
C GLY A 141 0.30 20.26 11.85
N GLU A 142 -0.15 19.06 11.49
CA GLU A 142 -0.48 17.97 12.42
C GLU A 142 0.58 16.86 12.43
N ARG A 143 1.59 16.96 11.57
CA ARG A 143 2.66 15.96 11.47
C ARG A 143 3.62 16.07 12.64
N GLY A 144 3.97 14.92 13.21
CA GLY A 144 5.00 14.83 14.24
C GLY A 144 6.41 14.70 13.64
N LYS A 145 7.36 14.23 14.46
CA LYS A 145 8.72 13.96 14.04
C LYS A 145 9.16 12.57 14.51
N VAL A 146 9.73 11.78 13.61
CA VAL A 146 10.44 10.56 14.02
C VAL A 146 11.64 10.99 14.84
N SER A 147 11.76 10.43 16.04
CA SER A 147 12.88 10.74 16.93
C SER A 147 14.05 9.82 16.63
N PHE A 148 15.26 10.40 16.58
CA PHE A 148 16.47 9.62 16.34
C PHE A 148 17.48 9.84 17.45
N ASN A 149 17.87 8.76 18.13
CA ASN A 149 18.91 8.80 19.15
C ASN A 149 20.31 8.86 18.54
N HIS A 150 20.50 8.19 17.40
CA HIS A 150 21.77 8.11 16.71
C HIS A 150 21.58 7.88 15.21
N PHE A 151 22.52 8.39 14.41
CA PHE A 151 22.70 8.01 13.02
C PHE A 151 24.19 7.81 12.72
N THR A 152 24.50 6.81 11.92
CA THR A 152 25.77 6.81 11.18
C THR A 152 25.74 7.94 10.13
N PRO A 153 26.80 8.75 9.96
CA PRO A 153 26.77 9.90 9.04
C PRO A 153 26.37 9.54 7.59
N THR A 154 26.77 8.36 7.11
CA THR A 154 26.46 7.86 5.75
C THR A 154 24.98 7.54 5.54
N THR A 155 24.23 7.21 6.60
CA THR A 155 22.81 6.83 6.51
C THR A 155 21.87 8.00 6.76
N LYS A 156 22.38 9.13 7.30
CA LYS A 156 21.56 10.27 7.74
C LYS A 156 20.60 10.78 6.65
N ALA A 157 21.06 10.92 5.41
CA ALA A 157 20.23 11.44 4.32
C ALA A 157 19.04 10.50 4.01
N ALA A 158 19.31 9.20 3.85
CA ALA A 158 18.27 8.20 3.60
C ALA A 158 17.30 8.09 4.78
N ALA A 159 17.82 8.05 6.00
CA ALA A 159 17.02 7.99 7.23
C ALA A 159 16.05 9.18 7.35
N LEU A 160 16.53 10.41 7.11
CA LEU A 160 15.70 11.61 7.17
C LEU A 160 14.67 11.67 6.02
N ALA A 161 15.02 11.17 4.84
CA ALA A 161 14.09 11.11 3.71
C ALA A 161 12.92 10.15 4.00
N GLY A 162 13.19 8.95 4.50
CA GLY A 162 12.14 8.00 4.89
C GLY A 162 11.35 8.44 6.11
N ALA A 163 11.99 9.06 7.10
CA ALA A 163 11.28 9.65 8.24
C ALA A 163 10.27 10.71 7.79
N LYS A 164 10.64 11.58 6.85
CA LYS A 164 9.71 12.58 6.29
C LYS A 164 8.49 11.94 5.62
N LEU A 165 8.68 10.79 4.97
CA LEU A 165 7.54 10.03 4.42
C LEU A 165 6.68 9.46 5.54
N ALA A 166 7.26 8.75 6.52
CA ALA A 166 6.53 8.19 7.66
C ALA A 166 5.73 9.26 8.43
N GLU A 167 6.33 10.42 8.70
CA GLU A 167 5.70 11.59 9.33
C GLU A 167 4.48 12.13 8.56
N SER A 168 4.37 11.82 7.26
CA SER A 168 3.24 12.24 6.43
C SER A 168 2.01 11.35 6.58
N TYR A 169 2.15 10.16 7.18
CA TYR A 169 1.07 9.17 7.29
C TYR A 169 0.81 8.67 8.71
N ILE A 170 1.76 8.83 9.63
CA ILE A 170 1.69 8.23 10.96
C ILE A 170 1.38 9.32 12.00
N HIS A 171 0.35 9.09 12.81
CA HIS A 171 -0.08 9.99 13.87
C HIS A 171 1.07 10.29 14.83
N PRO A 172 1.25 11.55 15.30
CA PRO A 172 2.39 11.93 16.13
C PRO A 172 2.61 11.07 17.38
N SER A 173 1.55 10.55 18.00
CA SER A 173 1.64 9.70 19.19
C SER A 173 2.21 8.31 18.93
N LEU A 174 2.25 7.87 17.67
CA LEU A 174 2.80 6.57 17.25
C LEU A 174 4.23 6.67 16.71
N LEU A 175 4.72 7.88 16.41
CA LEU A 175 6.03 8.04 15.78
C LEU A 175 7.13 7.50 16.72
N PRO A 176 7.96 6.57 16.22
CA PRO A 176 8.88 5.84 17.08
C PRO A 176 10.14 6.65 17.37
N THR A 177 10.89 6.18 18.37
CA THR A 177 12.30 6.57 18.53
C THR A 177 13.19 5.48 17.97
N VAL A 178 14.07 5.81 17.03
CA VAL A 178 14.93 4.83 16.33
C VAL A 178 16.39 5.27 16.28
N ASN A 179 17.26 4.36 15.86
CA ASN A 179 18.62 4.63 15.41
C ASN A 179 18.73 4.30 13.93
N ALA A 180 19.67 4.90 13.21
CA ALA A 180 20.02 4.46 11.85
C ALA A 180 21.49 4.07 11.78
N VAL A 181 21.77 2.84 11.34
CA VAL A 181 23.12 2.27 11.31
C VAL A 181 23.45 1.85 9.89
N ASP A 182 24.66 2.22 9.43
CA ASP A 182 25.16 1.78 8.13
C ASP A 182 25.38 0.26 8.14
N PHE A 183 24.69 -0.43 7.24
CA PHE A 183 24.73 -1.87 7.15
C PHE A 183 24.96 -2.32 5.70
N ASN A 184 26.05 -3.08 5.50
CA ASN A 184 26.56 -3.47 4.19
C ASN A 184 25.76 -4.61 3.51
N ARG A 185 24.52 -4.86 3.94
CA ARG A 185 23.64 -5.82 3.26
C ARG A 185 22.93 -5.16 2.08
N ASN A 186 22.59 -5.95 1.08
CA ASN A 186 21.83 -5.53 -0.09
C ASN A 186 20.36 -5.17 0.22
N ARG A 187 19.89 -5.39 1.45
CA ARG A 187 18.50 -5.16 1.87
C ARG A 187 18.48 -4.41 3.20
N ALA A 188 17.56 -3.46 3.31
CA ALA A 188 17.23 -2.80 4.57
C ALA A 188 16.57 -3.78 5.56
N ALA A 189 16.64 -3.45 6.84
CA ALA A 189 15.90 -4.16 7.88
C ALA A 189 15.72 -3.30 9.13
N HIS A 190 14.65 -3.54 9.86
CA HIS A 190 14.48 -3.09 11.23
C HIS A 190 14.92 -4.18 12.21
N TYR A 191 15.71 -3.79 13.21
CA TYR A 191 16.10 -4.68 14.30
C TYR A 191 16.26 -3.93 15.62
N ARG A 192 15.36 -4.23 16.58
CA ARG A 192 15.41 -3.70 17.96
C ARG A 192 15.61 -2.17 18.03
N GLY A 193 14.77 -1.43 17.31
CA GLY A 193 14.82 0.04 17.25
C GLY A 193 15.97 0.59 16.40
N MET A 194 16.65 -0.25 15.59
CA MET A 194 17.65 0.18 14.63
C MET A 194 17.16 -0.04 13.20
N LEU A 195 17.27 1.00 12.38
CA LEU A 195 17.16 0.93 10.93
C LEU A 195 18.53 0.53 10.40
N LEU A 196 18.65 -0.70 9.90
CA LEU A 196 19.84 -1.22 9.23
C LEU A 196 19.72 -0.87 7.74
N ILE A 197 20.35 0.22 7.34
CA ILE A 197 20.20 0.81 6.00
C ILE A 197 21.56 1.23 5.46
N ASN A 198 21.62 1.65 4.20
CA ASN A 198 22.82 2.24 3.61
C ASN A 198 22.47 3.48 2.79
N LEU A 199 23.49 4.14 2.22
CA LEU A 199 23.32 5.38 1.46
C LEU A 199 22.44 5.24 0.19
N LYS A 200 22.18 4.02 -0.28
CA LYS A 200 21.36 3.71 -1.46
C LYS A 200 19.94 3.26 -1.10
N THR A 201 19.62 3.06 0.17
CA THR A 201 18.27 2.70 0.58
C THR A 201 17.32 3.85 0.26
N ASP A 202 16.27 3.57 -0.50
CA ASP A 202 15.28 4.58 -0.89
C ASP A 202 14.37 4.94 0.29
N ALA A 203 13.69 6.08 0.16
CA ALA A 203 12.86 6.63 1.23
C ALA A 203 11.64 5.76 1.57
N SER A 204 11.05 5.05 0.59
CA SER A 204 9.90 4.17 0.86
C SER A 204 10.34 2.97 1.68
N THR A 205 11.45 2.34 1.30
CA THR A 205 12.05 1.26 2.08
C THR A 205 12.40 1.72 3.50
N VAL A 206 12.94 2.93 3.69
CA VAL A 206 13.19 3.45 5.05
C VAL A 206 11.87 3.66 5.82
N MET A 207 10.81 4.15 5.17
CA MET A 207 9.48 4.30 5.78
C MET A 207 8.88 2.95 6.20
N HIS A 208 9.08 1.91 5.39
CA HIS A 208 8.74 0.52 5.71
C HIS A 208 9.42 0.11 7.02
N GLU A 209 10.74 0.28 7.14
CA GLU A 209 11.47 -0.09 8.36
C GLU A 209 11.07 0.74 9.59
N ILE A 210 10.74 2.03 9.42
CA ILE A 210 10.20 2.86 10.51
C ILE A 210 8.85 2.32 10.98
N THR A 211 8.04 1.78 10.08
CA THR A 211 6.72 1.24 10.42
C THR A 211 6.83 -0.05 11.22
N HIS A 212 7.82 -0.90 10.98
CA HIS A 212 8.16 -1.99 11.91
C HIS A 212 8.55 -1.48 13.31
N ALA A 213 9.23 -0.33 13.40
CA ALA A 213 9.54 0.26 14.69
C ALA A 213 8.27 0.75 15.43
N VAL A 214 7.24 1.21 14.70
CA VAL A 214 5.93 1.53 15.28
C VAL A 214 5.29 0.29 15.92
N GLU A 215 5.20 -0.82 15.17
CA GLU A 215 4.64 -2.08 15.70
C GLU A 215 5.41 -2.57 16.93
N GLN A 216 6.74 -2.55 16.88
CA GLN A 216 7.58 -2.99 17.99
C GLN A 216 7.37 -2.13 19.25
N GLN A 217 7.25 -0.81 19.10
CA GLN A 217 7.15 0.13 20.23
C GLN A 217 5.72 0.31 20.73
N SER A 218 4.72 -0.15 19.97
CA SER A 218 3.30 -0.03 20.29
C SER A 218 2.63 -1.41 20.30
N PRO A 219 2.66 -2.16 21.42
CA PRO A 219 2.16 -3.54 21.48
C PRO A 219 0.69 -3.70 21.06
N HIS A 220 -0.13 -2.67 21.28
CA HIS A 220 -1.53 -2.67 20.85
C HIS A 220 -1.67 -2.59 19.32
N ILE A 221 -0.77 -1.89 18.63
CA ILE A 221 -0.71 -1.83 17.17
C ILE A 221 -0.29 -3.18 16.59
N LEU A 222 0.78 -3.79 17.12
CA LEU A 222 1.19 -5.13 16.71
C LEU A 222 0.04 -6.14 16.89
N LYS A 223 -0.67 -6.08 18.02
CA LYS A 223 -1.82 -6.95 18.26
C LYS A 223 -2.93 -6.72 17.23
N ALA A 224 -3.25 -5.47 16.91
CA ALA A 224 -4.24 -5.12 15.90
C ALA A 224 -3.85 -5.66 14.51
N SER A 225 -2.59 -5.54 14.11
CA SER A 225 -2.08 -6.12 12.85
C SER A 225 -2.22 -7.64 12.84
N GLN A 226 -1.79 -8.32 13.90
CA GLN A 226 -1.90 -9.79 13.98
C GLN A 226 -3.37 -10.26 13.95
N ASP A 227 -4.27 -9.52 14.60
CA ASP A 227 -5.70 -9.82 14.60
C ASP A 227 -6.33 -9.58 13.24
N PHE A 228 -5.92 -8.50 12.55
CA PHE A 228 -6.35 -8.24 11.18
C PHE A 228 -5.91 -9.36 10.24
N LEU A 229 -4.62 -9.76 10.28
CA LEU A 229 -4.09 -10.86 9.46
C LEU A 229 -4.87 -12.16 9.68
N LYS A 230 -5.12 -12.52 10.95
CA LYS A 230 -5.87 -13.74 11.29
C LYS A 230 -7.32 -13.67 10.85
N LYS A 231 -7.97 -12.51 11.01
CA LYS A 231 -9.35 -12.29 10.57
C LYS A 231 -9.46 -12.50 9.06
N ARG A 232 -8.54 -11.89 8.32
CA ARG A 232 -8.43 -11.93 6.86
C ARG A 232 -8.19 -13.36 6.35
N ALA A 233 -7.18 -14.03 6.91
CA ALA A 233 -6.88 -15.43 6.62
C ALA A 233 -8.06 -16.38 6.91
N GLY A 234 -8.88 -16.08 7.94
CA GLY A 234 -10.04 -16.90 8.30
C GLY A 234 -9.64 -18.34 8.62
N ASN A 235 -10.06 -19.28 7.77
CA ASN A 235 -9.73 -20.71 7.89
C ASN A 235 -8.68 -21.17 6.86
N GLU A 236 -8.05 -20.25 6.13
CA GLU A 236 -6.97 -20.57 5.19
C GLU A 236 -5.80 -21.22 5.96
N SER A 237 -5.20 -22.24 5.37
CA SER A 237 -3.94 -22.79 5.88
C SER A 237 -2.77 -21.94 5.38
N SER A 238 -1.76 -21.75 6.21
CA SER A 238 -0.53 -21.07 5.78
C SER A 238 0.13 -21.84 4.63
N GLN A 239 0.75 -21.09 3.72
CA GLN A 239 1.48 -21.62 2.57
C GLN A 239 2.93 -21.13 2.63
N LYS A 240 3.84 -21.87 2.01
CA LYS A 240 5.24 -21.43 1.92
C LYS A 240 5.34 -20.16 1.09
N LEU A 241 6.05 -19.18 1.62
CA LEU A 241 6.25 -17.90 0.94
C LEU A 241 7.04 -18.08 -0.37
N SER A 242 7.96 -19.04 -0.43
CA SER A 242 8.67 -19.41 -1.67
C SER A 242 7.73 -19.90 -2.77
N ASP A 243 6.66 -20.61 -2.40
CA ASP A 243 5.73 -21.21 -3.34
C ASP A 243 4.74 -20.15 -3.86
N LEU A 244 4.27 -19.27 -2.96
CA LEU A 244 3.43 -18.13 -3.31
C LEU A 244 4.15 -17.13 -4.24
N THR A 245 5.39 -16.75 -3.89
CA THR A 245 6.13 -15.70 -4.61
C THR A 245 6.92 -16.23 -5.82
N GLY A 246 7.19 -17.53 -5.87
CA GLY A 246 8.16 -18.14 -6.80
C GLY A 246 9.62 -17.80 -6.49
N ASN A 247 9.91 -17.04 -5.42
CA ASN A 247 11.26 -16.68 -5.03
C ASN A 247 11.88 -17.76 -4.13
N LYS A 248 12.92 -18.43 -4.65
CA LYS A 248 13.63 -19.52 -3.96
C LYS A 248 14.58 -19.04 -2.86
N GLU A 249 14.79 -17.73 -2.70
CA GLU A 249 15.63 -17.19 -1.64
C GLU A 249 14.98 -17.29 -0.25
N TYR A 250 13.64 -17.33 -0.22
CA TYR A 250 12.86 -17.57 1.00
C TYR A 250 13.17 -18.96 1.57
N LYS A 251 13.29 -19.02 2.89
CA LYS A 251 13.59 -20.24 3.63
C LYS A 251 12.35 -21.11 3.73
N ALA A 252 12.58 -22.40 3.89
CA ALA A 252 11.52 -23.41 3.95
C ALA A 252 10.54 -23.25 5.12
N TYR A 253 10.91 -22.45 6.14
CA TYR A 253 10.07 -22.14 7.31
C TYR A 253 9.35 -20.79 7.19
N GLU A 254 9.58 -20.03 6.12
CA GLU A 254 8.88 -18.76 5.91
C GLU A 254 7.50 -19.05 5.28
N GLU A 255 6.46 -18.77 6.05
CA GLU A 255 5.07 -19.02 5.69
C GLU A 255 4.26 -17.72 5.63
N ALA A 256 3.20 -17.73 4.86
CA ALA A 256 2.25 -16.62 4.71
C ALA A 256 0.82 -17.14 4.51
N TYR A 257 -0.16 -16.33 4.90
CA TYR A 257 -1.53 -16.46 4.39
C TYR A 257 -1.63 -15.72 3.06
N GLU A 258 -2.29 -16.30 2.05
CA GLU A 258 -2.38 -15.65 0.74
C GLU A 258 -3.41 -14.51 0.78
N ASP A 259 -4.58 -14.78 1.39
CA ASP A 259 -5.66 -13.81 1.65
C ASP A 259 -5.95 -12.86 0.47
N GLU A 260 -5.79 -13.36 -0.74
CA GLU A 260 -5.96 -12.61 -1.97
C GLU A 260 -5.08 -11.33 -2.08
N PHE A 261 -4.08 -11.14 -1.20
CA PHE A 261 -3.26 -9.92 -1.14
C PHE A 261 -2.68 -9.58 -2.52
N PHE A 262 -2.17 -10.59 -3.22
CA PHE A 262 -1.62 -10.40 -4.55
C PHE A 262 -2.73 -9.97 -5.52
N SER A 263 -3.84 -10.71 -5.57
CA SER A 263 -4.95 -10.43 -6.49
C SER A 263 -5.60 -9.06 -6.29
N ARG A 264 -5.49 -8.49 -5.07
CA ARG A 264 -5.97 -7.17 -4.68
C ARG A 264 -4.93 -6.05 -4.92
N GLY A 265 -3.89 -6.33 -5.69
CA GLY A 265 -2.85 -5.36 -6.08
C GLY A 265 -1.69 -5.21 -5.09
N GLY A 266 -1.69 -5.97 -4.00
CA GLY A 266 -0.58 -6.05 -3.06
C GLY A 266 0.43 -7.16 -3.39
N GLU A 267 1.17 -7.60 -2.38
CA GLU A 267 2.13 -8.69 -2.48
C GLU A 267 1.80 -9.80 -1.48
N HIS A 268 2.09 -11.06 -1.84
CA HIS A 268 1.99 -12.20 -0.92
C HIS A 268 2.79 -11.99 0.38
N TYR A 269 3.82 -11.14 0.31
CA TYR A 269 4.65 -10.77 1.45
C TYR A 269 3.85 -10.11 2.59
N ALA A 270 2.75 -9.40 2.29
CA ALA A 270 1.89 -8.79 3.30
C ALA A 270 1.28 -9.80 4.28
N GLY A 271 1.05 -11.04 3.82
CA GLY A 271 0.50 -12.11 4.63
C GLY A 271 1.52 -12.92 5.43
N LYS A 272 2.79 -12.52 5.41
CA LYS A 272 3.88 -13.25 6.06
C LYS A 272 3.68 -13.36 7.56
N ILE A 273 3.92 -14.55 8.09
CA ILE A 273 3.71 -14.89 9.50
C ILE A 273 5.00 -14.65 10.27
N TYR A 274 4.94 -13.76 11.26
CA TYR A 274 5.97 -13.61 12.28
C TYR A 274 5.35 -13.61 13.68
N PRO A 275 6.09 -14.07 14.70
CA PRO A 275 5.62 -14.04 16.08
C PRO A 275 5.59 -12.62 16.67
N ASP A 276 6.53 -11.75 16.26
CA ASP A 276 6.83 -10.47 16.91
C ASP A 276 6.77 -9.25 15.95
N ALA A 277 6.29 -9.43 14.73
CA ALA A 277 6.07 -8.38 13.73
C ALA A 277 4.93 -8.76 12.78
N THR A 278 4.54 -7.85 11.87
CA THR A 278 3.79 -8.19 10.67
C THR A 278 4.33 -7.43 9.47
N GLU A 279 3.90 -7.79 8.26
CA GLU A 279 4.14 -6.98 7.05
C GLU A 279 2.90 -6.16 6.65
N LEU A 280 1.85 -6.14 7.49
CA LEU A 280 0.60 -5.47 7.13
C LEU A 280 0.74 -3.95 7.18
N LEU A 281 1.29 -3.38 8.24
CA LEU A 281 1.41 -1.93 8.28
C LEU A 281 2.51 -1.44 7.35
N THR A 282 3.59 -2.21 7.19
CA THR A 282 4.71 -1.87 6.32
C THR A 282 4.32 -1.89 4.84
N MET A 283 3.66 -2.96 4.37
CA MET A 283 3.16 -3.00 2.99
C MET A 283 1.99 -2.03 2.79
N GLY A 284 1.11 -1.89 3.80
CA GLY A 284 -0.02 -0.98 3.75
C GLY A 284 0.36 0.49 3.58
N ILE A 285 1.33 0.98 4.36
CA ILE A 285 1.82 2.37 4.23
C ILE A 285 2.53 2.62 2.90
N GLU A 286 3.23 1.60 2.36
CA GLU A 286 3.83 1.69 1.02
C GLU A 286 2.76 1.79 -0.06
N ARG A 287 1.68 1.02 0.03
CA ARG A 287 0.54 1.14 -0.90
C ARG A 287 -0.16 2.49 -0.80
N LEU A 288 -0.34 3.03 0.42
CA LEU A 288 -0.83 4.40 0.63
C LEU A 288 0.07 5.45 -0.02
N HIS A 289 1.39 5.20 -0.03
CA HIS A 289 2.35 6.09 -0.66
C HIS A 289 2.39 5.94 -2.18
N GLU A 290 2.38 4.71 -2.71
CA GLU A 290 2.54 4.44 -4.14
C GLU A 290 1.30 4.87 -4.92
N ASN A 291 0.12 4.36 -4.56
CA ASN A 291 -1.13 4.64 -5.27
C ASN A 291 -2.37 4.46 -4.37
N PRO A 292 -2.74 5.47 -3.56
CA PRO A 292 -3.81 5.31 -2.58
C PRO A 292 -5.20 5.07 -3.17
N VAL A 293 -5.51 5.57 -4.37
CA VAL A 293 -6.80 5.30 -5.03
C VAL A 293 -6.89 3.87 -5.57
N GLU A 294 -5.78 3.28 -6.03
CA GLU A 294 -5.71 1.85 -6.35
C GLU A 294 -5.92 1.01 -5.10
N PHE A 295 -5.20 1.33 -4.02
CA PHE A 295 -5.28 0.56 -2.79
C PHE A 295 -6.70 0.58 -2.21
N TYR A 296 -7.28 1.79 -2.10
CA TYR A 296 -8.65 1.97 -1.66
C TYR A 296 -9.66 1.20 -2.54
N SER A 297 -9.51 1.26 -3.86
CA SER A 297 -10.44 0.61 -4.79
C SER A 297 -10.34 -0.91 -4.76
N ASN A 298 -9.13 -1.47 -4.63
CA ASN A 298 -8.90 -2.91 -4.76
C ASN A 298 -8.95 -3.65 -3.43
N ASP A 299 -8.64 -2.97 -2.32
CA ASP A 299 -8.64 -3.56 -0.98
C ASP A 299 -9.13 -2.57 0.10
N PRO A 300 -10.42 -2.18 0.06
CA PRO A 300 -10.96 -1.17 0.95
C PRO A 300 -10.89 -1.56 2.43
N GLU A 301 -10.97 -2.85 2.76
CA GLU A 301 -10.87 -3.32 4.14
C GLU A 301 -9.46 -3.13 4.71
N TYR A 302 -8.43 -3.48 3.94
CA TYR A 302 -7.04 -3.30 4.33
C TYR A 302 -6.66 -1.82 4.32
N PHE A 303 -7.15 -1.04 3.36
CA PHE A 303 -7.00 0.41 3.34
C PHE A 303 -7.56 1.04 4.62
N ASP A 304 -8.81 0.71 4.98
CA ASP A 304 -9.47 1.21 6.19
C ASP A 304 -8.69 0.81 7.45
N PHE A 305 -8.19 -0.43 7.51
CA PHE A 305 -7.35 -0.90 8.62
C PHE A 305 -6.07 -0.06 8.77
N VAL A 306 -5.34 0.19 7.68
CA VAL A 306 -4.08 0.95 7.71
C VAL A 306 -4.33 2.40 8.14
N ILE A 307 -5.35 3.07 7.59
CA ILE A 307 -5.67 4.45 7.98
C ILE A 307 -6.07 4.54 9.46
N HIS A 308 -6.99 3.69 9.93
CA HIS A 308 -7.38 3.69 11.34
C HIS A 308 -6.17 3.43 12.25
N THR A 309 -5.36 2.43 11.92
CA THR A 309 -4.26 1.99 12.80
C THR A 309 -3.11 3.00 12.84
N LEU A 310 -2.80 3.68 11.73
CA LEU A 310 -1.69 4.63 11.68
C LEU A 310 -2.10 6.07 12.00
N GLN A 311 -3.33 6.48 11.72
CA GLN A 311 -3.77 7.88 11.84
C GLN A 311 -4.76 8.13 12.97
N GLN A 312 -5.44 7.09 13.47
CA GLN A 312 -6.45 7.18 14.52
C GLN A 312 -6.17 6.19 15.68
N PRO A 313 -4.99 6.28 16.32
CA PRO A 313 -4.54 5.33 17.33
C PRO A 313 -5.28 5.40 18.67
#